data_AF-A0A419J187-F1
#
_entry.id   AF-A0A419J187-F1
#
_cell.length_a   1.000
_cell.length_b   1.000
_cell.length_c   1.000
_cell.angle_alpha   90.00
_cell.angle_beta   90.00
_cell.angle_gamma   90.00
#
_symmetry.space_group_name_H-M   'P 1'
#
loop_
_entity.id
_entity.type
_entity.pdbx_description
1 polymer ?
#
loop_
_entity_poly.entity_id
_entity_poly.type
_entity_poly.pdbx_seq_one_letter_code
_entity_poly.pdbx_strand_id
1 'polypeptide(L)'
;MFMISADNSREHVIFLPDMKMGKIISGCKAVEEAVASIYRTFADFFPEYRTFWLDLYRDELEHAFWLSDANNTEAIDLLPSEDMLPSMDIIERTLVFVRGKNQYIKTNPVSLEEALKIALKLEESMVETFTNEMTANLFASDYEALSKKIIAAEKRHINKIEDMMLSKGFLQLS
;
A
#
# COMPACT_ATOMS: atom_id res chain seq x y z
N MET A 1 -29.50 -54.59 2.95
CA MET A 1 -28.16 -55.08 2.59
C MET A 1 -27.25 -53.87 2.61
N PHE A 2 -26.50 -53.71 3.70
CA PHE A 2 -25.54 -52.62 3.85
C PHE A 2 -24.26 -53.00 3.12
N MET A 3 -23.76 -52.13 2.25
CA MET A 3 -22.34 -52.07 1.93
C MET A 3 -21.86 -50.67 2.27
N ILE A 4 -21.12 -50.60 3.37
CA ILE A 4 -20.20 -49.52 3.68
C ILE A 4 -18.94 -49.84 2.86
N SER A 5 -18.61 -48.97 1.91
CA SER A 5 -17.24 -48.85 1.40
C SER A 5 -16.75 -47.48 1.80
N ALA A 6 -15.86 -47.45 2.78
CA ALA A 6 -15.06 -46.28 3.10
C ALA A 6 -14.04 -46.10 1.96
N ASP A 7 -14.12 -44.99 1.24
CA ASP A 7 -12.92 -44.41 0.64
C ASP A 7 -12.83 -42.95 1.04
N ASN A 8 -11.68 -42.65 1.60
CA ASN A 8 -11.31 -41.47 2.33
C ASN A 8 -10.36 -40.68 1.43
N SER A 9 -10.93 -39.90 0.51
CA SER A 9 -10.18 -38.88 -0.20
C SER A 9 -10.95 -37.58 -0.11
N ARG A 10 -10.64 -36.81 0.95
CA ARG A 10 -10.83 -35.36 0.90
C ARG A 10 -10.08 -34.89 -0.34
N GLU A 11 -10.82 -34.55 -1.39
CA GLU A 11 -10.30 -33.73 -2.46
C GLU A 11 -9.80 -32.45 -1.81
N HIS A 12 -8.49 -32.37 -1.57
CA HIS A 12 -7.80 -31.10 -1.42
C HIS A 12 -7.91 -30.43 -2.79
N VAL A 13 -9.04 -29.77 -3.02
CA VAL A 13 -9.17 -28.80 -4.08
C VAL A 13 -8.17 -27.70 -3.72
N ILE A 14 -7.00 -27.77 -4.33
CA ILE A 14 -6.02 -26.69 -4.29
C ILE A 14 -6.69 -25.54 -5.05
N PHE A 15 -7.41 -24.69 -4.33
CA PHE A 15 -7.84 -23.42 -4.86
C PHE A 15 -6.56 -22.60 -5.02
N LEU A 16 -6.19 -22.33 -6.28
CA LEU A 16 -5.20 -21.32 -6.58
C LEU A 16 -5.82 -19.96 -6.22
N PRO A 17 -5.06 -18.99 -5.67
CA PRO A 17 -5.55 -17.62 -5.54
C PRO A 17 -6.10 -17.19 -6.90
N ASP A 18 -7.28 -16.56 -6.91
CA ASP A 18 -7.85 -16.06 -8.16
C ASP A 18 -6.77 -15.20 -8.85
N MET A 19 -6.42 -15.53 -10.09
CA MET A 19 -5.30 -14.92 -10.81
C MET A 19 -5.42 -13.39 -10.88
N LYS A 20 -6.63 -12.86 -10.71
CA LYS A 20 -6.92 -11.43 -10.65
C LYS A 20 -6.63 -10.82 -9.27
N MET A 21 -7.03 -11.47 -8.17
CA MET A 21 -6.74 -11.06 -6.79
C MET A 21 -5.23 -10.96 -6.53
N GLY A 22 -4.47 -11.99 -6.90
CA GLY A 22 -3.01 -12.00 -6.73
C GLY A 22 -2.31 -10.88 -7.52
N LYS A 23 -2.85 -10.48 -8.69
CA LYS A 23 -2.34 -9.35 -9.47
C LYS A 23 -2.59 -8.01 -8.78
N ILE A 24 -3.76 -7.83 -8.19
CA ILE A 24 -4.12 -6.60 -7.48
C ILE A 24 -3.22 -6.43 -6.25
N ILE A 25 -3.08 -7.46 -5.42
CA ILE A 25 -2.19 -7.43 -4.24
C ILE A 25 -0.73 -7.17 -4.65
N SER A 26 -0.25 -7.86 -5.69
CA SER A 26 1.10 -7.63 -6.23
C SER A 26 1.28 -6.20 -6.74
N GLY A 27 0.22 -5.63 -7.32
CA GLY A 27 0.16 -4.26 -7.78
C GLY A 27 0.28 -3.25 -6.64
N CYS A 28 -0.53 -3.40 -5.58
CA CYS A 28 -0.44 -2.58 -4.37
C CYS A 28 0.96 -2.67 -3.74
N LYS A 29 1.49 -3.89 -3.60
CA LYS A 29 2.85 -4.11 -3.09
C LYS A 29 3.91 -3.35 -3.90
N ALA A 30 3.79 -3.37 -5.23
CA ALA A 30 4.70 -2.63 -6.10
C ALA A 30 4.60 -1.10 -5.93
N VAL A 31 3.43 -0.59 -5.52
CA VAL A 31 3.27 0.83 -5.18
C VAL A 31 4.02 1.15 -3.89
N GLU A 32 3.80 0.38 -2.81
CA GLU A 32 4.49 0.60 -1.53
C GLU A 32 6.01 0.56 -1.69
N GLU A 33 6.53 -0.44 -2.42
CA GLU A 33 7.97 -0.55 -2.71
C GLU A 33 8.51 0.66 -3.51
N ALA A 34 7.70 1.21 -4.42
CA ALA A 34 8.08 2.37 -5.20
C ALA A 34 8.10 3.66 -4.35
N VAL A 35 7.16 3.82 -3.42
CA VAL A 35 7.13 4.94 -2.46
C VAL A 35 8.30 4.82 -1.47
N ALA A 36 8.55 3.62 -0.95
CA ALA A 36 9.72 3.33 -0.12
C ALA A 36 11.03 3.77 -0.80
N SER A 37 11.19 3.48 -2.11
CA SER A 37 12.35 3.93 -2.87
C SER A 37 12.50 5.46 -2.93
N ILE A 38 11.40 6.21 -2.96
CA ILE A 38 11.42 7.68 -2.92
C ILE A 38 11.91 8.15 -1.55
N TYR A 39 11.36 7.60 -0.46
CA TYR A 39 11.78 7.95 0.90
C TYR A 39 13.23 7.59 1.19
N ARG A 40 13.71 6.46 0.68
CA ARG A 40 15.14 6.12 0.74
C ARG A 40 16.01 7.17 0.05
N THR A 41 15.57 7.68 -1.11
CA THR A 41 16.28 8.71 -1.87
C THR A 41 16.29 10.04 -1.11
N PHE A 42 15.15 10.46 -0.55
CA PHE A 42 15.08 11.66 0.28
C PHE A 42 15.96 11.56 1.54
N ALA A 43 16.07 10.39 2.15
CA ALA A 43 16.99 10.16 3.27
C ALA A 43 18.46 10.41 2.89
N ASP A 44 18.84 10.19 1.63
CA ASP A 44 20.19 10.48 1.12
C ASP A 44 20.35 11.96 0.75
N PHE A 45 19.32 12.60 0.20
CA PHE A 45 19.34 14.03 -0.17
C PHE A 45 19.29 14.97 1.04
N PHE A 46 18.64 14.56 2.12
CA PHE A 46 18.44 15.37 3.31
C PHE A 46 19.01 14.70 4.57
N PRO A 47 20.35 14.64 4.74
CA PRO A 47 20.97 13.97 5.89
C PRO A 47 20.51 14.48 7.26
N GLU A 48 20.18 15.77 7.37
CA GLU A 48 19.64 16.38 8.60
C GLU A 48 18.29 15.77 9.01
N TYR A 49 17.48 15.35 8.03
CA TYR A 49 16.15 14.74 8.23
C TYR A 49 16.16 13.24 7.94
N ARG A 50 17.34 12.62 7.94
CA ARG A 50 17.51 11.21 7.54
C ARG A 50 16.64 10.26 8.36
N THR A 51 16.56 10.46 9.68
CA THR A 51 15.74 9.59 10.54
C THR A 51 14.26 9.66 10.15
N PHE A 52 13.74 10.86 9.90
CA PHE A 52 12.36 11.05 9.46
C PHE A 52 12.05 10.26 8.18
N TRP A 53 12.90 10.38 7.17
CA TRP A 53 12.73 9.67 5.89
C TRP A 53 12.94 8.16 6.01
N LEU A 54 13.87 7.71 6.86
CA LEU A 54 14.09 6.29 7.09
C LEU A 54 13.00 5.62 7.93
N ASP A 55 12.28 6.37 8.76
CA ASP A 55 11.08 5.84 9.41
C ASP A 55 10.02 5.53 8.34
N LEU A 56 9.65 6.51 7.51
CA LEU A 56 8.65 6.32 6.45
C LEU A 56 9.06 5.19 5.50
N TYR A 57 10.33 5.15 5.09
CA TYR A 57 10.87 4.04 4.29
C TYR A 57 10.64 2.66 4.92
N ARG A 58 10.83 2.53 6.24
CA ARG A 58 10.65 1.25 6.93
C ARG A 58 9.18 0.88 7.05
N ASP A 59 8.32 1.86 7.32
CA ASP A 59 6.88 1.68 7.40
C ASP A 59 6.35 1.15 6.05
N GLU A 60 6.76 1.73 4.92
CA GLU A 60 6.35 1.24 3.58
C GLU A 60 6.83 -0.18 3.26
N LEU A 61 8.03 -0.54 3.69
CA LEU A 61 8.50 -1.92 3.54
C LEU A 61 7.70 -2.89 4.40
N GLU A 62 7.23 -2.45 5.57
CA GLU A 62 6.34 -3.24 6.41
C GLU A 62 4.97 -3.42 5.75
N HIS A 63 4.43 -2.38 5.09
CA HIS A 63 3.19 -2.45 4.33
C HIS A 63 3.31 -3.45 3.17
N ALA A 64 4.39 -3.35 2.38
CA ALA A 64 4.71 -4.30 1.32
C ALA A 64 4.83 -5.74 1.82
N PHE A 65 5.36 -5.92 3.04
CA PHE A 65 5.44 -7.23 3.70
C PHE A 65 4.05 -7.74 4.10
N TRP A 66 3.20 -6.93 4.71
CA TRP A 66 1.82 -7.33 5.04
C TRP A 66 1.04 -7.76 3.80
N LEU A 67 1.21 -7.05 2.67
CA LEU A 67 0.62 -7.42 1.39
C LEU A 67 1.18 -8.73 0.81
N SER A 68 2.47 -9.01 1.03
CA SER A 68 3.09 -10.27 0.60
C SER A 68 2.61 -11.46 1.44
N ASP A 69 2.49 -11.28 2.75
CA ASP A 69 2.00 -12.32 3.67
C ASP A 69 0.55 -12.70 3.33
N ALA A 70 -0.28 -11.67 3.11
CA ALA A 70 -1.65 -11.81 2.62
C ALA A 70 -1.79 -12.60 1.31
N ASN A 71 -0.77 -12.60 0.44
CA ASN A 71 -0.77 -13.35 -0.81
C ASN A 71 -0.25 -14.80 -0.67
N ASN A 72 0.46 -15.10 0.43
CA ASN A 72 1.14 -16.39 0.66
C ASN A 72 0.38 -17.30 1.62
N THR A 73 -0.45 -16.77 2.52
CA THR A 73 -1.33 -17.61 3.33
C THR A 73 -2.45 -18.20 2.46
N GLU A 74 -2.56 -19.53 2.42
CA GLU A 74 -3.69 -20.32 1.89
C GLU A 74 -5.03 -20.05 2.62
N ALA A 75 -5.16 -18.92 3.31
CA ALA A 75 -6.41 -18.45 3.89
C ALA A 75 -7.27 -17.82 2.79
N ILE A 76 -7.62 -18.62 1.79
CA ILE A 76 -8.43 -18.21 0.64
C ILE A 76 -9.84 -17.81 1.07
N ASP A 77 -10.34 -18.37 2.17
CA ASP A 77 -11.60 -17.97 2.80
C ASP A 77 -11.54 -16.59 3.49
N LEU A 78 -10.35 -15.97 3.59
CA LEU A 78 -10.19 -14.61 4.11
C LEU A 78 -9.95 -13.59 2.99
N LEU A 79 -9.68 -14.00 1.74
CA LEU A 79 -9.39 -13.05 0.66
C LEU A 79 -10.59 -12.09 0.46
N PRO A 80 -10.33 -10.78 0.26
CA PRO A 80 -11.41 -9.84 0.03
C PRO A 80 -12.21 -10.26 -1.20
N SER A 81 -13.51 -9.94 -1.25
CA SER A 81 -14.18 -9.95 -2.55
C SER A 81 -13.41 -9.02 -3.48
N GLU A 82 -13.28 -9.39 -4.76
CA GLU A 82 -12.59 -8.54 -5.75
C GLU A 82 -13.09 -7.09 -5.70
N ASP A 83 -14.38 -6.94 -5.46
CA ASP A 83 -15.10 -5.72 -5.15
C ASP A 83 -14.73 -5.17 -3.76
N MET A 84 -13.49 -5.16 -3.31
CA MET A 84 -13.04 -4.42 -2.10
C MET A 84 -11.63 -3.90 -2.27
N LEU A 85 -10.95 -4.33 -3.33
CA LEU A 85 -9.62 -3.86 -3.67
C LEU A 85 -9.69 -2.77 -4.73
N PRO A 86 -8.68 -1.89 -4.78
CA PRO A 86 -8.58 -0.93 -5.87
C PRO A 86 -8.50 -1.67 -7.21
N SER A 87 -9.17 -1.10 -8.22
CA SER A 87 -9.07 -1.63 -9.58
C SER A 87 -7.64 -1.62 -10.09
N MET A 88 -7.30 -2.58 -10.96
CA MET A 88 -5.99 -2.64 -11.61
C MET A 88 -5.65 -1.35 -12.35
N ASP A 89 -6.62 -0.69 -12.98
CA ASP A 89 -6.41 0.59 -13.67
C ASP A 89 -5.94 1.68 -12.69
N ILE A 90 -6.47 1.72 -11.47
CA ILE A 90 -6.04 2.69 -10.45
C ILE A 90 -4.63 2.38 -10.01
N ILE A 91 -4.33 1.12 -9.69
CA ILE A 91 -2.99 0.67 -9.30
C ILE A 91 -1.97 1.05 -10.38
N GLU A 92 -2.27 0.80 -11.65
CA GLU A 92 -1.38 1.11 -12.76
C GLU A 92 -1.14 2.62 -12.89
N ARG A 93 -2.20 3.44 -12.77
CA ARG A 93 -2.05 4.91 -12.78
C ARG A 93 -1.21 5.40 -11.61
N THR A 94 -1.43 4.86 -10.42
CA THR A 94 -0.64 5.20 -9.23
C THR A 94 0.81 4.80 -9.43
N LEU A 95 1.10 3.58 -9.91
CA LEU A 95 2.46 3.13 -10.25
C LEU A 95 3.14 4.05 -11.26
N VAL A 96 2.44 4.46 -12.32
CA VAL A 96 2.97 5.40 -13.33
C VAL A 96 3.30 6.73 -12.68
N PHE A 97 2.43 7.25 -11.81
CA PHE A 97 2.66 8.48 -11.07
C PHE A 97 3.89 8.39 -10.15
N VAL A 98 3.97 7.36 -9.29
CA VAL A 98 5.08 7.16 -8.35
C VAL A 98 6.40 6.97 -9.11
N ARG A 99 6.42 6.15 -10.18
CA ARG A 99 7.62 5.96 -11.00
C ARG A 99 8.06 7.24 -11.70
N GLY A 100 7.10 8.03 -12.20
CA GLY A 100 7.37 9.35 -12.76
C GLY A 100 8.03 10.28 -11.75
N LYS A 101 7.56 10.30 -10.50
CA LYS A 101 8.19 11.05 -9.41
C LYS A 101 9.59 10.52 -9.08
N ASN A 102 9.76 9.21 -8.98
CA ASN A 102 11.06 8.60 -8.70
C ASN A 102 12.10 8.93 -9.80
N GLN A 103 11.69 8.98 -11.07
CA GLN A 103 12.56 9.41 -12.17
C GLN A 103 12.88 10.91 -12.09
N TYR A 104 11.90 11.74 -11.76
CA TYR A 104 12.08 13.18 -11.60
C TYR A 104 13.09 13.51 -10.49
N ILE A 105 12.94 12.94 -9.29
CA ILE A 105 13.83 13.22 -8.14
C ILE A 105 15.27 12.75 -8.38
N LYS A 106 15.48 11.71 -9.20
CA LYS A 106 16.83 11.20 -9.54
C LYS A 106 17.58 12.12 -10.50
N THR A 107 16.86 12.94 -11.26
CA THR A 107 17.43 13.76 -12.34
C THR A 107 17.38 15.25 -12.06
N ASN A 108 16.69 15.67 -10.99
CA ASN A 108 16.52 17.07 -10.64
C ASN A 108 16.84 17.29 -9.15
N PRO A 109 17.54 18.38 -8.79
CA PRO A 109 17.63 18.79 -7.40
C PRO A 109 16.23 19.13 -6.89
N VAL A 110 15.92 18.68 -5.68
CA VAL A 110 14.64 18.94 -5.01
C VAL A 110 14.90 19.64 -3.69
N SER A 111 14.13 20.69 -3.41
CA SER A 111 14.13 21.31 -2.08
C SER A 111 13.43 20.42 -1.05
N LEU A 112 13.68 20.66 0.24
CA LEU A 112 12.98 19.94 1.31
C LEU A 112 11.46 20.17 1.24
N GLU A 113 11.03 21.40 0.94
CA GLU A 113 9.62 21.74 0.79
C GLU A 113 8.97 20.95 -0.35
N GLU A 114 9.62 20.87 -1.51
CA GLU A 114 9.14 20.07 -2.64
C GLU A 114 9.11 18.58 -2.32
N ALA A 115 10.13 18.06 -1.60
CA ALA A 115 10.16 16.67 -1.18
C ALA A 115 8.99 16.33 -0.25
N LEU A 116 8.68 17.19 0.72
CA LEU A 116 7.54 17.02 1.62
C LEU A 116 6.21 17.14 0.88
N LYS A 117 6.08 18.07 -0.08
CA LYS A 117 4.88 18.17 -0.94
C LYS A 117 4.69 16.93 -1.83
N ILE A 118 5.78 16.36 -2.35
CA ILE A 118 5.74 15.12 -3.11
C ILE A 118 5.30 13.97 -2.21
N ALA A 119 5.89 13.85 -1.02
CA ALA A 119 5.54 12.82 -0.03
C ALA A 119 4.06 12.91 0.35
N LEU A 120 3.58 14.09 0.76
CA LEU A 120 2.20 14.32 1.15
C LEU A 120 1.22 13.89 0.05
N LYS A 121 1.48 14.32 -1.20
CA LYS A 121 0.64 13.95 -2.33
C LYS A 121 0.64 12.46 -2.63
N LEU A 122 1.76 11.75 -2.42
CA LEU A 122 1.81 10.30 -2.58
C LEU A 122 0.88 9.63 -1.57
N GLU A 123 1.00 10.00 -0.29
CA GLU A 123 0.18 9.45 0.80
C GLU A 123 -1.32 9.74 0.63
N GLU A 124 -1.68 10.97 0.28
CA GLU A 124 -3.07 11.35 0.00
C GLU A 124 -3.65 10.54 -1.15
N SER A 125 -2.88 10.33 -2.22
CA SER A 125 -3.31 9.54 -3.38
C SER A 125 -3.52 8.07 -3.01
N MET A 126 -2.73 7.54 -2.08
CA MET A 126 -2.86 6.18 -1.57
C MET A 126 -4.12 6.04 -0.72
N VAL A 127 -4.33 6.94 0.25
CA VAL A 127 -5.56 6.96 1.05
C VAL A 127 -6.78 7.09 0.15
N GLU A 128 -6.78 8.03 -0.79
CA GLU A 128 -7.89 8.24 -1.73
C GLU A 128 -8.20 6.96 -2.52
N THR A 129 -7.16 6.33 -3.08
CA THR A 129 -7.25 5.07 -3.83
C THR A 129 -7.90 3.97 -3.01
N PHE A 130 -7.44 3.76 -1.78
CA PHE A 130 -7.98 2.70 -0.93
C PHE A 130 -9.37 3.04 -0.38
N THR A 131 -9.65 4.30 -0.01
CA THR A 131 -10.95 4.68 0.56
C THR A 131 -12.07 4.75 -0.48
N ASN A 132 -11.84 5.33 -1.66
CA ASN A 132 -12.90 5.50 -2.67
C ASN A 132 -13.40 4.14 -3.17
N GLU A 133 -12.47 3.20 -3.37
CA GLU A 133 -12.80 1.86 -3.86
C GLU A 133 -13.35 0.96 -2.75
N MET A 134 -12.95 1.11 -1.48
CA MET A 134 -13.56 0.34 -0.38
C MET A 134 -14.97 0.80 -0.02
N THR A 135 -15.25 2.10 -0.11
CA THR A 135 -16.57 2.65 0.23
C THR A 135 -17.65 2.21 -0.77
N ALA A 136 -17.26 1.92 -2.02
CA ALA A 136 -18.16 1.37 -3.04
C ALA A 136 -18.67 -0.05 -2.72
N ASN A 137 -18.10 -0.70 -1.70
CA ASN A 137 -17.90 -2.15 -1.67
C ASN A 137 -18.17 -2.79 -0.28
N LEU A 138 -18.77 -2.01 0.61
CA LEU A 138 -18.77 -2.07 2.09
C LEU A 138 -19.50 -3.25 2.81
N PHE A 139 -19.71 -4.42 2.22
CA PHE A 139 -20.52 -5.48 2.87
C PHE A 139 -19.90 -6.88 3.07
N ALA A 140 -18.59 -7.09 2.95
CA ALA A 140 -18.00 -8.41 3.21
C ALA A 140 -16.81 -8.38 4.19
N SER A 141 -16.75 -9.39 5.06
CA SER A 141 -15.87 -9.47 6.23
C SER A 141 -14.47 -10.04 5.95
N ASP A 142 -13.66 -9.96 7.01
CA ASP A 142 -12.33 -10.57 7.28
C ASP A 142 -11.06 -9.83 6.79
N TYR A 143 -11.05 -9.20 5.61
CA TYR A 143 -9.90 -8.34 5.18
C TYR A 143 -10.08 -6.85 5.45
N GLU A 144 -11.24 -6.46 6.00
CA GLU A 144 -11.48 -5.13 6.55
C GLU A 144 -10.34 -4.70 7.49
N ALA A 145 -9.74 -5.65 8.22
CA ALA A 145 -8.61 -5.41 9.11
C ALA A 145 -7.33 -4.96 8.39
N LEU A 146 -6.89 -5.62 7.31
CA LEU A 146 -5.65 -5.27 6.60
C LEU A 146 -5.82 -3.93 5.87
N SER A 147 -6.93 -3.78 5.17
CA SER A 147 -7.33 -2.57 4.48
C SER A 147 -7.43 -1.36 5.41
N LYS A 148 -8.12 -1.49 6.56
CA LYS A 148 -8.14 -0.45 7.59
C LYS A 148 -6.75 -0.20 8.18
N LYS A 149 -5.92 -1.24 8.33
CA LYS A 149 -4.56 -1.13 8.88
C LYS A 149 -3.68 -0.29 7.96
N ILE A 150 -3.70 -0.54 6.64
CA ILE A 150 -2.97 0.24 5.63
C ILE A 150 -3.48 1.68 5.61
N ILE A 151 -4.79 1.91 5.47
CA ILE A 151 -5.36 3.28 5.47
C ILE A 151 -5.00 4.03 6.75
N ALA A 152 -5.07 3.38 7.91
CA ALA A 152 -4.68 3.99 9.17
C ALA A 152 -3.19 4.29 9.25
N ALA A 153 -2.35 3.51 8.56
CA ALA A 153 -0.92 3.76 8.47
C ALA A 153 -0.60 4.94 7.55
N GLU A 154 -1.18 5.00 6.35
CA GLU A 154 -0.98 6.13 5.44
C GLU A 154 -1.48 7.45 6.06
N LYS A 155 -2.59 7.43 6.80
CA LYS A 155 -3.05 8.60 7.56
C LYS A 155 -2.04 9.04 8.64
N ARG A 156 -1.30 8.11 9.25
CA ARG A 156 -0.21 8.48 10.17
C ARG A 156 0.95 9.11 9.40
N HIS A 157 1.25 8.65 8.19
CA HIS A 157 2.28 9.25 7.34
C HIS A 157 1.90 10.68 6.94
N ILE A 158 0.67 10.90 6.49
CA ILE A 158 0.11 12.24 6.20
C ILE A 158 0.34 13.17 7.39
N ASN A 159 -0.16 12.81 8.57
CA ASN A 159 -0.01 13.63 9.77
C ASN A 159 1.46 13.92 10.09
N LYS A 160 2.34 12.91 9.98
CA LYS A 160 3.77 13.04 10.23
C LYS A 160 4.45 14.00 9.25
N ILE A 161 4.05 13.97 7.98
CA ILE A 161 4.55 14.87 6.93
C ILE A 161 4.02 16.29 7.16
N GLU A 162 2.73 16.45 7.46
CA GLU A 162 2.12 17.76 7.77
C GLU A 162 2.77 18.40 9.00
N ASP A 163 3.01 17.65 10.08
CA ASP A 163 3.71 18.12 11.27
C ASP A 163 5.11 18.62 10.93
N MET A 164 5.85 17.89 10.08
CA MET A 164 7.15 18.33 9.58
C MET A 164 7.01 19.62 8.77
N MET A 165 6.04 19.71 7.86
CA MET A 165 5.81 20.90 7.05
C MET A 165 5.44 22.13 7.90
N LEU A 166 4.60 21.95 8.93
CA LEU A 166 4.28 22.99 9.91
C LEU A 166 5.53 23.45 10.68
N SER A 167 6.32 22.51 11.18
CA SER A 167 7.55 22.81 11.94
C SER A 167 8.58 23.60 11.11
N LYS A 168 8.55 23.46 9.79
CA LYS A 168 9.43 24.16 8.84
C LYS A 168 8.81 25.42 8.23
N GLY A 169 7.55 25.72 8.53
CA GLY A 169 6.83 26.87 7.99
C GLY A 169 6.41 26.70 6.52
N PHE A 170 6.34 25.47 6.01
CA PHE A 170 5.90 25.15 4.64
C PHE A 170 4.39 24.98 4.52
N LEU A 171 3.70 24.79 5.64
CA LEU A 171 2.25 24.75 5.73
C LEU A 171 1.78 25.85 6.70
N GLN A 172 0.71 26.54 6.36
CA GLN A 172 0.04 27.47 7.27
C GLN A 172 -1.30 26.87 7.65
N LEU A 173 -1.59 26.82 8.96
CA LEU A 173 -2.91 26.45 9.44
C LEU A 173 -3.88 27.56 9.04
N SER A 174 -4.91 27.20 8.27
CA SER A 174 -6.02 28.09 7.90
C SER A 174 -6.92 28.41 9.08
#